data_AF-A0A7W3LRN7-F1
#
_entry.id   AF-A0A7W3LRN7-F1
#
_cell.length_a   1.000
_cell.length_b   1.000
_cell.length_c   1.000
_cell.angle_alpha   90.00
_cell.angle_beta   90.00
_cell.angle_gamma   90.00
#
_symmetry.space_group_name_H-M   'P 1'
#
loop_
_entity.id
_entity.type
_entity.pdbx_description
1 polymer ?
#
loop_
_entity_poly.entity_id
_entity_poly.type
_entity_poly.pdbx_seq_one_letter_code
_entity_poly.pdbx_strand_id
1 'polypeptide(L)'
;MSARTWLRAGLAFLSVAQFVVGVWALLFPRSFFDIPWVGMRMPYNSHLMMDYGAMSLATSVVLGVSFFVVRRSMARTALAVYLVFAAPHLAIHIQLLHHLTPGERVPLLAALTAAVVIPLALLPLTSRLEKA
;
A
#
# COMPACT_ATOMS: atom_id res chain seq x y z
N MET A 1 9.96 -7.47 -21.82
CA MET A 1 10.32 -7.70 -20.40
C MET A 1 9.65 -8.97 -19.90
N SER A 2 10.31 -9.77 -19.06
CA SER A 2 9.74 -11.03 -18.55
C SER A 2 8.68 -10.79 -17.47
N ALA A 3 7.77 -11.75 -17.26
CA ALA A 3 6.78 -11.68 -16.17
C ALA A 3 7.43 -11.56 -14.78
N ARG A 4 8.59 -12.20 -14.60
CA ARG A 4 9.39 -12.10 -13.37
C ARG A 4 9.92 -10.68 -13.16
N THR A 5 10.34 -10.00 -14.22
CA THR A 5 10.81 -8.60 -14.15
C THR A 5 9.67 -7.67 -13.70
N TRP A 6 8.49 -7.80 -14.31
CA TRP A 6 7.31 -7.01 -13.92
C TRP A 6 6.87 -7.27 -12.48
N LEU A 7 6.86 -8.55 -12.05
CA LEU A 7 6.54 -8.91 -10.68
C LEU A 7 7.51 -8.30 -9.68
N ARG A 8 8.82 -8.37 -9.95
CA ARG A 8 9.84 -7.76 -9.08
C ARG A 8 9.70 -6.23 -9.04
N ALA A 9 9.53 -5.59 -10.18
CA ALA A 9 9.36 -4.14 -10.24
C ALA A 9 8.13 -3.69 -9.43
N GLY A 10 7.00 -4.40 -9.59
CA GLY A 10 5.79 -4.13 -8.83
C GLY A 10 5.93 -4.37 -7.33
N LEU A 11 6.52 -5.49 -6.90
CA LEU A 11 6.79 -5.78 -5.49
C LEU A 11 7.72 -4.74 -4.86
N ALA A 12 8.78 -4.35 -5.57
CA ALA A 12 9.71 -3.32 -5.12
C ALA A 12 9.00 -1.96 -4.98
N PHE A 13 8.22 -1.57 -5.99
CA PHE A 13 7.42 -0.33 -5.94
C PHE A 13 6.48 -0.29 -4.74
N LEU A 14 5.70 -1.36 -4.53
CA LEU A 14 4.77 -1.44 -3.40
C LEU A 14 5.51 -1.44 -2.05
N SER A 15 6.63 -2.16 -1.96
CA SER A 15 7.46 -2.20 -0.75
C SER A 15 8.02 -0.82 -0.41
N VAL A 16 8.60 -0.11 -1.38
CA VAL A 16 9.14 1.25 -1.18
C VAL A 16 8.02 2.23 -0.83
N ALA A 17 6.86 2.17 -1.49
CA ALA A 17 5.74 3.02 -1.16
C ALA A 17 5.27 2.83 0.29
N GLN A 18 5.11 1.57 0.73
CA GLN A 18 4.74 1.27 2.12
C GLN A 18 5.85 1.62 3.11
N PHE A 19 7.12 1.51 2.72
CA PHE A 19 8.24 1.95 3.55
C PHE A 19 8.18 3.45 3.81
N VAL A 20 8.05 4.25 2.74
CA VAL A 20 7.99 5.71 2.85
C VAL A 20 6.79 6.15 3.69
N VAL A 21 5.60 5.60 3.41
CA VAL A 21 4.40 5.87 4.22
C VAL A 21 4.60 5.46 5.67
N GLY A 22 5.13 4.26 5.90
CA GLY A 22 5.33 3.70 7.23
C GLY A 22 6.32 4.51 8.07
N VAL A 23 7.49 4.84 7.52
CA VAL A 23 8.49 5.68 8.19
C VAL A 23 7.94 7.07 8.49
N TRP A 24 7.24 7.69 7.53
CA TRP A 24 6.71 9.03 7.72
C TRP A 24 5.63 9.05 8.81
N ALA A 25 4.63 8.18 8.72
CA ALA A 25 3.55 8.12 9.70
C ALA A 25 4.03 7.70 11.10
N LEU A 26 5.06 6.86 11.20
CA LEU A 26 5.61 6.42 12.48
C LEU A 26 6.48 7.50 13.14
N LEU A 27 7.41 8.10 12.41
CA LEU A 27 8.42 9.01 12.98
C LEU A 27 7.97 10.47 13.00
N PHE A 28 7.14 10.87 12.04
CA PHE A 28 6.63 12.23 11.91
C PHE A 28 5.10 12.22 11.72
N PRO A 29 4.33 11.63 12.67
CA PRO A 29 2.90 11.40 12.51
C PRO A 29 2.10 12.68 12.25
N ARG A 30 2.50 13.80 12.85
CA ARG A 30 1.81 15.07 12.68
C ARG A 30 1.93 15.61 11.25
N SER A 31 3.13 15.62 10.69
CA SER A 31 3.34 16.15 9.33
C SER A 31 2.69 15.26 8.27
N PHE A 32 2.63 13.94 8.49
CA PHE A 32 1.87 13.04 7.62
C PHE A 32 0.36 13.31 7.72
N PHE A 33 -0.17 13.50 8.94
CA PHE A 33 -1.59 13.80 9.16
C PHE A 33 -2.03 15.14 8.54
N ASP A 34 -1.15 16.15 8.54
CA ASP A 34 -1.46 17.48 8.01
C ASP A 34 -1.63 17.49 6.47
N ILE A 35 -1.31 16.39 5.77
CA ILE A 35 -1.67 16.21 4.36
C ILE A 35 -3.21 16.16 4.26
N PRO A 36 -3.87 17.01 3.45
CA PRO A 36 -5.32 17.17 3.50
C PRO A 36 -6.14 15.88 3.33
N TRP A 37 -5.71 14.99 2.44
CA TRP A 37 -6.38 13.71 2.19
C TRP A 37 -6.00 12.60 3.18
N VAL A 38 -4.98 12.79 4.01
CA VAL A 38 -4.65 11.88 5.13
C VAL A 38 -5.49 12.25 6.33
N GLY A 39 -5.44 13.53 6.76
CA GLY A 39 -6.18 13.98 7.93
C GLY A 39 -7.69 14.10 7.70
N MET A 40 -8.12 14.31 6.45
CA MET A 40 -9.54 14.40 6.07
C MET A 40 -10.38 15.34 6.97
N ARG A 41 -9.78 16.44 7.44
CA ARG A 41 -10.41 17.41 8.36
C ARG A 41 -10.91 16.79 9.68
N MET A 42 -10.43 15.60 10.04
CA MET A 42 -10.76 14.90 11.28
C MET A 42 -9.87 15.36 12.45
N PRO A 43 -10.19 15.00 13.70
CA PRO A 43 -9.30 15.20 14.83
C PRO A 43 -8.03 14.34 14.75
N TYR A 44 -6.88 14.91 15.14
CA TYR A 44 -5.59 14.21 15.15
C TYR A 44 -5.47 13.25 16.35
N ASN A 45 -4.99 12.04 16.10
CA ASN A 45 -4.61 11.07 17.12
C ASN A 45 -3.20 10.53 16.80
N SER A 46 -2.22 10.84 17.64
CA SER A 46 -0.83 10.45 17.43
C SER A 46 -0.62 8.94 17.54
N HIS A 47 -1.27 8.29 18.50
CA HIS A 47 -1.17 6.85 18.72
C HIS A 47 -1.62 6.08 17.47
N LEU A 48 -2.84 6.36 16.98
CA LEU A 48 -3.37 5.67 15.79
C LEU A 48 -2.53 5.94 14.53
N MET A 49 -1.95 7.13 14.41
CA MET A 49 -1.08 7.43 13.27
C MET A 49 0.24 6.65 13.32
N MET A 50 0.83 6.51 14.51
CA MET A 50 2.02 5.70 14.72
C MET A 50 1.74 4.20 14.49
N ASP A 51 0.60 3.69 14.95
CA ASP A 51 0.17 2.30 14.69
C ASP A 51 0.00 2.04 13.19
N TYR A 52 -0.64 2.96 12.47
CA TYR A 52 -0.76 2.90 11.02
C TYR A 52 0.62 2.85 10.35
N GLY A 53 1.55 3.71 10.78
CA GLY A 53 2.93 3.70 10.31
C GLY A 53 3.65 2.37 10.55
N ALA A 54 3.51 1.80 11.75
CA ALA A 54 4.09 0.50 12.11
C ALA A 54 3.52 -0.64 11.24
N MET A 55 2.21 -0.66 10.98
CA MET A 55 1.57 -1.67 10.13
C MET A 55 1.95 -1.52 8.65
N SER A 56 2.11 -0.29 8.16
CA SER A 56 2.65 -0.03 6.82
C SER A 56 4.10 -0.53 6.69
N LEU A 57 4.94 -0.32 7.71
CA LEU A 57 6.31 -0.88 7.73
C LEU A 57 6.30 -2.42 7.72
N ALA A 58 5.46 -3.05 8.55
CA ALA A 58 5.32 -4.51 8.55
C ALA A 58 4.93 -5.05 7.16
N THR A 59 3.99 -4.37 6.49
CA THR A 59 3.57 -4.71 5.12
C THR A 59 4.71 -4.52 4.10
N SER A 60 5.48 -3.43 4.23
CA SER A 60 6.66 -3.16 3.41
C SER A 60 7.69 -4.29 3.49
N VAL A 61 7.95 -4.82 4.69
CA VAL A 61 8.89 -5.92 4.91
C VAL A 61 8.45 -7.18 4.16
N VAL A 62 7.19 -7.57 4.25
CA VAL A 62 6.68 -8.77 3.56
C VAL A 62 6.78 -8.64 2.04
N LEU A 63 6.46 -7.45 1.50
CA LEU A 63 6.61 -7.14 0.07
C LEU A 63 8.09 -7.14 -0.36
N GLY A 64 8.97 -6.56 0.45
CA GLY A 64 10.41 -6.47 0.20
C GLY A 64 11.09 -7.84 0.24
N VAL A 65 10.75 -8.69 1.21
CA VAL A 65 11.24 -10.08 1.26
C VAL A 65 10.78 -10.85 0.01
N SER A 66 9.54 -10.65 -0.44
CA SER A 66 9.04 -11.24 -1.70
C SER A 66 9.83 -10.83 -2.94
N PHE A 67 10.45 -9.65 -2.95
CA PHE A 67 11.32 -9.22 -4.04
C PHE A 67 12.63 -10.03 -4.11
N PHE A 68 13.21 -10.40 -2.96
CA PHE A 68 14.43 -11.21 -2.89
C PHE A 68 14.11 -12.71 -3.02
N VAL A 69 13.04 -13.17 -2.38
CA VAL A 69 12.58 -14.57 -2.35
C VAL A 69 11.39 -14.75 -3.29
N VAL A 70 11.64 -14.67 -4.59
CA VAL A 70 10.60 -14.71 -5.64
C VAL A 70 10.11 -16.15 -5.88
N ARG A 71 9.46 -16.74 -4.88
CA ARG A 71 8.73 -18.01 -4.98
C ARG A 71 7.24 -17.74 -5.17
N ARG A 72 6.54 -18.63 -5.87
CA ARG A 72 5.10 -18.47 -6.16
C ARG A 72 4.27 -18.26 -4.89
N SER A 73 4.50 -19.07 -3.86
CA SER A 73 3.80 -18.96 -2.56
C SER A 73 4.10 -17.63 -1.87
N MET A 74 5.38 -17.27 -1.74
CA MET A 74 5.81 -16.03 -1.09
C MET A 74 5.23 -14.78 -1.77
N ALA A 75 5.33 -14.70 -3.11
CA ALA A 75 4.78 -13.58 -3.87
C ALA A 75 3.26 -13.46 -3.75
N ARG A 76 2.53 -14.58 -3.77
CA ARG A 76 1.07 -14.59 -3.57
C ARG A 76 0.70 -14.14 -2.17
N THR A 77 1.39 -14.63 -1.15
CA THR A 77 1.15 -14.23 0.24
C THR A 77 1.39 -12.72 0.42
N ALA A 78 2.49 -12.18 -0.11
CA ALA A 78 2.77 -10.75 0.01
C ALA A 78 1.73 -9.87 -0.71
N LEU A 79 1.33 -10.24 -1.93
CA LEU A 79 0.27 -9.53 -2.65
C LEU A 79 -1.08 -9.64 -1.94
N ALA A 80 -1.39 -10.80 -1.34
CA ALA A 80 -2.61 -10.99 -0.56
C ALA A 80 -2.62 -10.16 0.71
N VAL A 81 -1.54 -10.16 1.50
CA VAL A 81 -1.38 -9.29 2.68
C VAL A 81 -1.62 -7.83 2.30
N TYR A 82 -0.99 -7.37 1.23
CA TYR A 82 -1.15 -5.99 0.78
C TYR A 82 -2.57 -5.69 0.29
N LEU A 83 -3.25 -6.61 -0.39
CA LEU A 83 -4.65 -6.43 -0.83
C LEU A 83 -5.64 -6.41 0.33
N VAL A 84 -5.42 -7.21 1.38
CA VAL A 84 -6.22 -7.18 2.61
C VAL A 84 -6.15 -5.81 3.30
N PHE A 85 -5.04 -5.10 3.13
CA PHE A 85 -4.93 -3.70 3.53
C PHE A 85 -5.57 -2.75 2.49
N ALA A 86 -5.12 -2.81 1.24
CA ALA A 86 -5.41 -1.78 0.24
C ALA A 86 -6.88 -1.72 -0.19
N ALA A 87 -7.57 -2.87 -0.28
CA ALA A 87 -8.96 -2.89 -0.72
C ALA A 87 -9.92 -2.30 0.33
N PRO A 88 -9.88 -2.70 1.62
CA PRO A 88 -10.63 -2.01 2.66
C PRO A 88 -10.25 -0.53 2.79
N HIS A 89 -8.96 -0.20 2.67
CA HIS A 89 -8.49 1.18 2.73
C HIS A 89 -9.14 2.05 1.63
N LEU A 90 -9.17 1.58 0.38
CA LEU A 90 -9.88 2.26 -0.70
C LEU A 90 -11.38 2.40 -0.40
N ALA A 91 -12.03 1.35 0.08
CA ALA A 91 -13.46 1.38 0.43
C ALA A 91 -13.78 2.40 1.53
N ILE A 92 -12.96 2.47 2.58
CA ILE A 92 -13.08 3.45 3.66
C ILE A 92 -12.99 4.88 3.10
N HIS A 93 -11.99 5.16 2.26
CA HIS A 93 -11.83 6.50 1.70
C HIS A 93 -12.98 6.87 0.76
N ILE A 94 -13.53 5.92 0.00
CA ILE A 94 -14.75 6.13 -0.82
C ILE A 94 -15.93 6.57 0.06
N GLN A 95 -16.13 5.91 1.21
CA GLN A 95 -17.19 6.24 2.16
C GLN A 95 -16.99 7.63 2.82
N LEU A 96 -15.74 8.05 2.98
CA LEU A 96 -15.36 9.29 3.64
C LEU A 96 -15.08 10.47 2.69
N LEU A 97 -15.30 10.34 1.38
CA LEU A 97 -14.98 11.39 0.38
C LEU A 97 -15.66 12.74 0.66
N HIS A 98 -16.77 12.74 1.39
CA HIS A 98 -17.49 13.96 1.78
C HIS A 98 -16.64 14.89 2.66
N HIS A 99 -15.62 14.37 3.33
CA HIS A 99 -14.64 15.17 4.06
C HIS A 99 -13.65 15.92 3.16
N LEU A 100 -13.60 15.65 1.85
CA LEU A 100 -12.62 16.19 0.90
C LEU A 100 -13.25 17.12 -0.12
N THR A 101 -12.49 18.13 -0.54
CA THR A 101 -12.82 18.95 -1.72
C THR A 101 -12.65 18.12 -3.00
N PRO A 102 -13.32 18.48 -4.11
CA PRO A 102 -13.14 17.76 -5.38
C PRO A 102 -11.69 17.64 -5.84
N GLY A 103 -10.87 18.68 -5.64
CA GLY A 103 -9.45 18.69 -5.99
C GLY A 103 -8.60 17.72 -5.16
N GLU A 104 -8.96 17.47 -3.91
CA GLU A 104 -8.28 16.50 -3.02
C GLU A 104 -8.68 15.05 -3.32
N ARG A 105 -9.93 14.82 -3.79
CA ARG A 105 -10.47 13.47 -4.05
C ARG A 105 -9.74 12.76 -5.19
N VAL A 106 -9.46 13.48 -6.27
CA VAL A 106 -8.88 12.90 -7.50
C VAL A 106 -7.51 12.25 -7.25
N PRO A 107 -6.50 12.95 -6.69
CA PRO A 107 -5.19 12.34 -6.45
C PRO A 107 -5.26 11.19 -5.44
N LEU A 108 -6.09 11.33 -4.39
CA LEU A 108 -6.31 10.27 -3.41
C LEU A 108 -6.89 9.01 -4.06
N LEU A 109 -8.01 9.12 -4.78
CA LEU A 109 -8.66 7.98 -5.40
C LEU A 109 -7.79 7.34 -6.49
N ALA A 110 -7.04 8.15 -7.26
CA ALA A 110 -6.09 7.62 -8.23
C ALA A 110 -5.00 6.79 -7.55
N ALA A 111 -4.40 7.30 -6.47
CA ALA A 111 -3.36 6.59 -5.72
C ALA A 111 -3.90 5.30 -5.06
N LEU A 112 -5.06 5.35 -4.41
CA LEU A 112 -5.67 4.19 -3.76
C LEU A 112 -6.16 3.15 -4.76
N THR A 113 -6.70 3.58 -5.90
CA THR A 113 -7.07 2.65 -6.98
C THR A 113 -5.84 1.96 -7.54
N ALA A 114 -4.74 2.71 -7.78
CA ALA A 114 -3.47 2.11 -8.21
C ALA A 114 -2.94 1.12 -7.17
N ALA A 115 -3.04 1.44 -5.87
CA ALA A 115 -2.66 0.54 -4.79
C ALA A 115 -3.44 -0.80 -4.81
N VAL A 116 -4.67 -0.84 -5.33
CA VAL A 116 -5.44 -2.09 -5.50
C VAL A 116 -5.18 -2.76 -6.85
N VAL A 117 -5.16 -1.98 -7.94
CA VAL A 117 -5.05 -2.53 -9.30
C VAL A 117 -3.68 -3.14 -9.57
N ILE A 118 -2.60 -2.53 -9.06
CA ILE A 118 -1.24 -3.06 -9.23
C ILE A 118 -1.12 -4.50 -8.70
N PRO A 119 -1.39 -4.81 -7.42
CA PRO A 119 -1.26 -6.18 -6.93
C PRO A 119 -2.23 -7.16 -7.60
N LEU A 120 -3.43 -6.73 -8.00
CA LEU A 120 -4.36 -7.56 -8.80
C LEU A 120 -3.76 -7.91 -10.18
N ALA A 121 -3.10 -6.97 -10.85
CA ALA A 121 -2.44 -7.22 -12.12
C ALA A 121 -1.18 -8.10 -11.97
N LEU A 122 -0.49 -8.02 -10.82
CA LEU A 122 0.69 -8.85 -10.53
C LEU A 122 0.33 -10.30 -10.17
N LEU A 123 -0.82 -10.53 -9.54
CA LEU A 123 -1.24 -11.87 -9.08
C LEU A 123 -1.22 -12.94 -10.19
N PRO A 124 -1.79 -12.71 -11.39
CA PRO A 124 -1.69 -13.66 -12.50
C PRO A 124 -0.25 -13.97 -12.92
N LEU A 125 0.67 -13.00 -12.82
CA LEU A 125 2.08 -13.19 -13.20
C LEU A 125 2.79 -14.19 -12.28
N THR A 126 2.31 -14.39 -11.05
CA THR A 126 2.87 -15.39 -10.11
C THR A 126 2.72 -16.83 -10.61
N SER A 127 1.78 -17.10 -11.54
CA SER A 127 1.59 -18.42 -12.14
C SER A 127 2.77 -18.86 -13.02
N ARG A 128 3.58 -17.90 -13.48
CA ARG A 128 4.77 -18.11 -14.31
C ARG A 128 6.06 -18.30 -13.50
N LEU A 129 5.96 -18.26 -12.17
CA LEU A 129 7.06 -18.65 -11.29
C LEU A 129 7.05 -20.16 -11.08
N GLU A 130 8.21 -20.73 -10.82
CA GLU A 130 8.33 -22.12 -10.37
C GLU A 130 7.40 -22.35 -9.17
N LYS A 131 6.70 -23.48 -9.18
CA LYS A 131 6.00 -23.95 -7.97
C LYS A 131 7.08 -24.24 -6.95
N ALA A 132 7.06 -23.49 -5.84
CA ALA A 132 7.76 -23.87 -4.63
C ALA A 132 6.98 -24.99 -3.94
#